data_AF-A0A553E8H5-F1
#
_entry.id   AF-A0A553E8H5-F1
#
_cell.length_a   1.000
_cell.length_b   1.000
_cell.length_c   1.000
_cell.angle_alpha   90.00
_cell.angle_beta   90.00
_cell.angle_gamma   90.00
#
_symmetry.space_group_name_H-M   'P 1'
#
loop_
_entity.id
_entity.type
_entity.pdbx_description
1 polymer ?
#
loop_
_entity_poly.entity_id
_entity_poly.type
_entity_poly.pdbx_seq_one_letter_code
_entity_poly.pdbx_strand_id
1 'polypeptide(L)'
;MNTVNLNLYQILKTDFKLSDAKAKEFVDAIREEVQNDIKYENSDFKSSVKEDFLKLELKLEQVNTKIESIKGDLKNEIKESKNDMLKWFVGMFFALALMIIGLYLKK
;
A
#
# COMPACT_ATOMS: atom_id res chain seq x y z
N MET A 1 -29.44 11.90 -28.06
CA MET A 1 -28.56 12.52 -29.07
C MET A 1 -27.96 13.78 -28.45
N ASN A 2 -26.62 13.84 -28.35
CA ASN A 2 -25.88 14.82 -27.55
C ASN A 2 -26.04 16.26 -28.06
N THR A 3 -26.58 17.14 -27.21
CA THR A 3 -26.79 18.58 -27.43
C THR A 3 -25.50 19.34 -27.78
N VAL A 4 -24.35 18.90 -27.27
CA VAL A 4 -23.03 19.49 -27.56
C VAL A 4 -22.65 19.38 -29.03
N ASN A 5 -23.05 18.29 -29.69
CA ASN A 5 -22.70 18.02 -31.08
C ASN A 5 -23.52 18.89 -32.06
N LEU A 6 -24.79 19.14 -31.71
CA LEU A 6 -25.65 20.06 -32.44
C LEU A 6 -25.16 21.51 -32.32
N ASN A 7 -24.61 21.90 -31.17
CA ASN A 7 -24.08 23.24 -30.93
C ASN A 7 -22.80 23.50 -31.74
N LEU A 8 -21.82 22.58 -31.72
CA LEU A 8 -20.59 22.71 -32.51
C LEU A 8 -20.86 22.74 -34.02
N TYR A 9 -21.75 21.85 -34.50
CA TYR A 9 -22.17 21.83 -35.90
C TYR A 9 -22.85 23.15 -36.32
N GLN A 10 -23.73 23.70 -35.48
CA GLN A 10 -24.40 24.98 -35.74
C GLN A 10 -23.41 26.16 -35.80
N ILE A 11 -22.42 26.21 -34.91
CA ILE A 11 -21.37 27.24 -34.91
C ILE A 11 -20.56 27.16 -36.22
N LEU A 12 -20.14 25.96 -36.63
CA LEU A 12 -19.35 25.74 -37.86
C LEU A 12 -20.13 26.17 -39.12
N LYS A 13 -21.45 25.95 -39.13
CA LYS A 13 -22.31 26.33 -40.26
C LYS A 13 -22.65 27.83 -40.26
N THR A 14 -22.94 28.40 -39.10
CA THR A 14 -23.50 29.76 -38.97
C THR A 14 -22.40 30.83 -38.91
N ASP A 15 -21.39 30.61 -38.07
CA ASP A 15 -20.35 31.60 -37.81
C ASP A 15 -19.18 31.46 -38.78
N PHE A 16 -18.83 30.21 -39.14
CA PHE A 16 -17.73 29.90 -40.06
C PHE A 16 -18.17 29.67 -41.52
N LYS A 17 -19.47 29.67 -41.81
CA LYS A 17 -20.05 29.50 -43.16
C LYS A 17 -19.53 28.25 -43.89
N LEU A 18 -19.23 27.18 -43.15
CA LEU A 18 -18.78 25.93 -43.75
C LEU A 18 -19.93 25.23 -44.50
N SER A 19 -19.58 24.50 -45.55
CA SER A 19 -20.55 23.63 -46.21
C SER A 19 -20.98 22.50 -45.27
N ASP A 20 -22.19 21.99 -45.50
CA ASP A 20 -22.79 20.94 -44.68
C ASP A 20 -21.87 19.72 -44.49
N ALA A 21 -21.23 19.31 -45.60
CA ALA A 21 -20.28 18.21 -45.62
C ALA A 21 -19.04 18.47 -44.75
N LYS A 22 -18.43 19.66 -44.86
CA LYS A 22 -17.22 20.01 -44.11
C LYS A 22 -17.50 20.20 -42.62
N ALA A 23 -18.64 20.82 -42.28
CA ALA A 23 -19.04 20.98 -40.88
C ALA A 23 -19.29 19.62 -40.22
N LYS A 24 -19.92 18.68 -40.93
CA LYS A 24 -20.14 17.32 -40.43
C LYS A 24 -18.83 16.54 -40.26
N GLU A 25 -17.96 16.56 -41.27
CA GLU A 25 -16.66 15.89 -41.23
C GLU A 25 -15.80 16.37 -40.05
N PHE A 26 -15.78 17.68 -39.80
CA PHE A 26 -15.04 18.24 -38.66
C PHE A 26 -15.62 17.80 -37.31
N VAL A 27 -16.95 17.80 -37.17
CA VAL A 27 -17.62 17.37 -35.94
C VAL A 27 -17.39 15.89 -35.67
N ASP A 28 -17.41 15.07 -36.72
CA ASP A 28 -17.13 13.63 -36.61
C ASP A 28 -15.66 13.38 -36.25
N ALA A 29 -14.71 14.11 -36.86
CA ALA A 29 -13.28 14.02 -36.52
C ALA A 29 -13.00 14.42 -35.07
N ILE A 30 -13.56 15.54 -34.59
CA ILE A 30 -13.42 15.97 -33.19
C ILE A 30 -14.08 14.97 -32.23
N ARG A 31 -15.24 14.42 -32.60
CA ARG A 31 -15.89 13.40 -31.77
C ARG A 31 -15.00 12.16 -31.66
N GLU A 32 -14.40 11.72 -32.76
CA GLU A 32 -13.52 10.55 -32.78
C GLU A 32 -12.26 10.79 -31.93
N GLU A 33 -11.60 11.93 -32.11
CA GLU A 33 -10.42 12.31 -31.33
C GLU A 33 -10.73 12.34 -29.83
N VAL A 34 -11.77 13.07 -29.42
CA VAL A 34 -12.18 13.16 -28.01
C VAL A 34 -12.57 11.80 -27.44
N GLN A 35 -13.23 10.95 -28.23
CA GLN A 35 -13.55 9.59 -27.78
C GLN A 35 -12.32 8.72 -27.61
N ASN A 36 -11.32 8.88 -28.49
CA ASN A 36 -10.07 8.14 -28.40
C ASN A 36 -9.23 8.62 -27.20
N ASP A 37 -9.12 9.92 -26.98
CA ASP A 37 -8.46 10.51 -25.82
C ASP A 37 -9.08 10.02 -24.51
N ILE A 38 -10.42 10.09 -24.39
CA ILE A 38 -11.12 9.60 -23.21
C ILE A 38 -10.87 8.11 -22.99
N LYS A 39 -10.86 7.30 -24.05
CA LYS A 39 -10.57 5.85 -23.93
C LYS A 39 -9.14 5.62 -23.49
N TYR A 40 -8.19 6.36 -24.05
CA TYR A 40 -6.78 6.26 -23.71
C TYR A 40 -6.53 6.65 -22.26
N GLU A 41 -6.98 7.84 -21.83
CA GLU A 41 -6.88 8.32 -20.45
C GLU A 41 -7.54 7.37 -19.47
N ASN A 42 -8.73 6.85 -19.79
CA ASN A 42 -9.42 5.91 -18.91
C ASN A 42 -8.68 4.56 -18.80
N SER A 43 -8.05 4.09 -19.88
CA SER A 43 -7.19 2.89 -19.86
C SER A 43 -5.92 3.12 -19.05
N ASP A 44 -5.29 4.28 -19.20
CA ASP A 44 -4.06 4.66 -18.50
C ASP A 44 -4.32 4.84 -17.00
N PHE A 45 -5.39 5.56 -16.64
CA PHE A 45 -5.86 5.70 -15.26
C PHE A 45 -6.17 4.35 -14.64
N LYS A 46 -6.91 3.48 -15.33
CA LYS A 46 -7.22 2.13 -14.84
C LYS A 46 -5.95 1.30 -14.61
N SER A 47 -4.94 1.46 -15.47
CA SER A 47 -3.67 0.75 -15.34
C SER A 47 -2.87 1.26 -14.14
N SER A 48 -2.79 2.59 -13.98
CA SER A 48 -2.12 3.24 -12.85
C SER A 48 -2.76 2.86 -11.51
N VAL A 49 -4.10 2.90 -11.42
CA VAL A 49 -4.83 2.48 -10.21
C VAL A 49 -4.58 1.01 -9.88
N LYS A 50 -4.54 0.14 -10.90
CA LYS A 50 -4.24 -1.29 -10.70
C LYS A 50 -2.81 -1.50 -10.20
N GLU A 51 -1.85 -0.76 -10.72
CA GLU A 51 -0.46 -0.82 -10.28
C GLU A 51 -0.31 -0.35 -8.83
N ASP A 52 -0.95 0.77 -8.46
CA ASP A 52 -0.94 1.28 -7.09
C ASP A 52 -1.61 0.30 -6.11
N PHE A 53 -2.70 -0.34 -6.52
CA PHE A 53 -3.35 -1.39 -5.72
C PHE A 53 -2.40 -2.57 -5.47
N LEU A 54 -1.70 -3.06 -6.50
CA LEU A 54 -0.72 -4.14 -6.36
C LEU A 54 0.44 -3.73 -5.45
N LYS A 55 0.94 -2.49 -5.56
CA LYS A 55 1.98 -1.95 -4.66
C LYS A 55 1.51 -1.88 -3.21
N LEU A 56 0.25 -1.51 -2.98
CA LEU A 56 -0.34 -1.49 -1.64
C LEU A 56 -0.47 -2.90 -1.05
N GLU A 57 -0.92 -3.87 -1.84
CA GLU A 57 -1.03 -5.27 -1.44
C GLU A 57 0.34 -5.84 -1.03
N LEU A 58 1.38 -5.60 -1.84
CA LEU A 58 2.75 -5.98 -1.52
C LEU A 58 3.26 -5.32 -0.24
N LYS A 59 3.00 -4.02 -0.04
CA LYS A 59 3.38 -3.31 1.19
C LYS A 59 2.66 -3.88 2.41
N LEU A 60 1.39 -4.25 2.28
CA LEU A 60 0.60 -4.83 3.36
C LEU A 60 1.13 -6.22 3.74
N GLU A 61 1.48 -7.05 2.76
CA GLU A 61 2.13 -8.34 2.99
C GLU A 61 3.48 -8.17 3.71
N GLN A 62 4.32 -7.24 3.25
CA GLN A 62 5.60 -6.92 3.90
C GLN A 62 5.42 -6.45 5.36
N VAL A 63 4.40 -5.64 5.64
CA VAL A 63 4.08 -5.20 7.00
C VAL A 63 3.66 -6.40 7.86
N ASN A 64 2.82 -7.29 7.34
CA ASN A 64 2.41 -8.50 8.06
C ASN A 64 3.60 -9.41 8.38
N THR A 65 4.51 -9.62 7.41
CA THR A 65 5.74 -10.40 7.66
C THR A 65 6.61 -9.76 8.75
N LYS A 66 6.78 -8.43 8.73
CA LYS A 66 7.53 -7.72 9.77
C LYS A 66 6.88 -7.86 11.14
N ILE A 67 5.56 -7.78 11.22
CA ILE A 67 4.81 -7.97 12.47
C ILE A 67 5.04 -9.37 13.04
N GLU A 68 4.95 -10.42 12.21
CA GLU A 68 5.21 -11.80 12.65
C GLU A 68 6.66 -12.00 13.10
N SER A 69 7.64 -11.40 12.40
CA SER A 69 9.04 -11.42 12.82
C SER A 69 9.22 -10.75 14.19
N ILE A 70 8.72 -9.53 14.36
CA ILE A 70 8.83 -8.77 15.63
C ILE A 70 8.18 -9.57 16.78
N LYS A 71 7.03 -10.19 16.53
CA LYS A 71 6.36 -11.03 17.53
C LYS A 71 7.18 -12.28 17.88
N GLY A 72 7.85 -12.88 16.91
CA GLY A 72 8.80 -13.97 17.11
C GLY A 72 9.99 -13.55 17.95
N ASP A 73 10.62 -12.44 17.61
CA ASP A 73 11.79 -11.88 18.29
C ASP A 73 11.45 -11.54 19.75
N LEU A 74 10.35 -10.82 19.99
CA LEU A 74 9.87 -10.50 21.35
C LEU A 74 9.60 -11.76 22.18
N LYS A 75 9.03 -12.80 21.57
CA LYS A 75 8.79 -14.08 22.26
C LYS A 75 10.10 -14.75 22.67
N ASN A 76 11.14 -14.67 21.83
CA ASN A 76 12.45 -15.21 22.13
C ASN A 76 13.15 -14.39 23.22
N GLU A 77 13.18 -13.06 23.10
CA GLU A 77 13.75 -12.15 24.11
C GLU A 77 13.10 -12.38 25.48
N ILE A 78 11.78 -12.55 25.55
CA ILE A 78 11.07 -12.89 26.80
C ILE A 78 11.55 -14.23 27.37
N LYS A 79 11.73 -15.26 26.53
CA LYS A 79 12.20 -16.57 26.99
C LYS A 79 13.64 -16.50 27.50
N GLU A 80 14.51 -15.80 26.79
CA GLU A 80 15.90 -15.60 27.17
C GLU A 80 15.99 -14.85 28.49
N SER A 81 15.28 -13.72 28.62
CA SER A 81 15.19 -12.95 29.86
C SER A 81 14.69 -13.80 31.03
N LYS A 82 13.64 -14.62 30.83
CA LYS A 82 13.16 -15.56 31.85
C LYS A 82 14.21 -16.59 32.25
N ASN A 83 14.92 -17.16 31.28
CA ASN A 83 15.96 -18.15 31.54
C ASN A 83 17.14 -17.55 32.30
N ASP A 84 17.55 -16.34 31.93
CA ASP A 84 18.64 -15.64 32.60
C ASP A 84 18.25 -15.22 34.02
N MET A 85 17.03 -14.73 34.23
CA MET A 85 16.51 -14.50 35.58
C MET A 85 16.54 -15.78 36.42
N LEU A 86 16.15 -16.94 35.86
CA LEU A 86 16.19 -18.21 36.57
C LEU A 86 17.61 -18.62 36.95
N LYS A 87 18.59 -18.49 36.04
CA LYS A 87 20.00 -18.78 36.32
C LYS A 87 20.52 -17.94 37.48
N TRP A 88 20.24 -16.63 37.46
CA TRP A 88 20.65 -15.73 38.54
C TRP A 88 19.95 -16.04 39.85
N PHE A 89 18.65 -16.35 39.81
CA PHE A 89 17.89 -16.77 40.97
C PHE A 89 18.50 -18.03 41.60
N VAL A 90 18.79 -19.07 40.81
CA VAL A 90 19.43 -20.30 41.28
C VAL A 90 20.82 -20.02 41.85
N GLY A 91 21.65 -19.21 41.17
CA GLY A 91 22.97 -18.80 41.66
C GLY A 91 22.91 -18.10 43.02
N MET A 92 21.91 -17.24 43.23
CA MET A 92 21.65 -16.59 44.51
C MET A 92 21.32 -17.62 45.61
N PHE A 93 20.48 -18.63 45.34
CA PHE A 93 20.19 -19.68 46.33
C PHE A 93 21.42 -20.49 46.69
N PHE A 94 22.27 -20.84 45.73
CA PHE A 94 23.54 -21.53 46.02
C PHE A 94 24.45 -20.69 46.90
N ALA A 95 24.57 -19.40 46.63
CA ALA A 95 25.37 -18.49 47.46
C ALA A 95 24.83 -18.40 48.90
N LEU A 96 23.51 -18.29 49.08
CA LEU A 96 22.87 -18.29 50.40
C LEU A 96 23.07 -19.62 51.13
N ALA A 97 22.92 -20.75 50.45
CA ALA A 97 23.13 -22.08 51.03
C ALA A 97 24.58 -22.27 51.52
N LEU A 98 25.57 -21.87 50.71
CA LEU A 98 26.98 -21.92 51.08
C LEU A 98 27.30 -21.02 52.27
N MET A 99 26.70 -19.82 52.34
CA MET A 99 26.86 -18.91 53.48
C MET A 99 26.37 -19.55 54.78
N ILE A 100 25.17 -20.17 54.77
CA ILE A 100 24.63 -20.87 55.94
C ILE A 100 25.56 -22.00 56.36
N ILE A 101 25.98 -22.85 55.43
CA ILE A 101 26.90 -23.97 55.71
C ILE A 101 28.22 -23.44 56.31
N GLY A 102 28.79 -22.37 55.75
CA GLY A 102 30.01 -21.74 56.27
C GLY A 102 29.87 -21.24 57.70
N LEU A 103 28.70 -20.72 58.10
CA LEU A 103 28.43 -20.33 59.48
C LEU A 103 28.34 -21.53 60.43
N TYR A 104 27.79 -22.66 59.97
CA TYR A 104 27.73 -23.90 60.77
C TYR A 104 29.10 -24.56 60.95
N LEU A 105 29.98 -24.49 59.95
CA LEU A 105 31.34 -25.07 60.01
C LEU A 105 32.33 -24.21 60.84
N LYS A 106 32.04 -22.93 61.03
CA LYS A 106 32.88 -22.01 61.83
C LYS A 106 32.57 -22.08 63.33
N LYS A 107 31.53 -22.83 63.74
CA LYS A 107 31.14 -23.05 65.13
C LYS A 107 31.83 -24.30 65.67
#